data_AF-A0A378IBM9-F1
#
_entry.id   AF-A0A378IBM9-F1
#
_cell.length_a   1.000
_cell.length_b   1.000
_cell.length_c   1.000
_cell.angle_alpha   90.00
_cell.angle_beta   90.00
_cell.angle_gamma   90.00
#
_symmetry.space_group_name_H-M   'P 1'
#
loop_
_entity.id
_entity.type
_entity.pdbx_description
1 polymer ?
#
loop_
_entity_poly.entity_id
_entity_poly.type
_entity_poly.pdbx_seq_one_letter_code
_entity_poly.pdbx_strand_id
1 'polypeptide(L)'
;MHALKSKQEGFSLLEILISTLVLAIGLLGIASLQANAVRYNHSAYLRSIAIAQMGNMFDRMLANPAGVQAGSYNNMSGLSSNPNCSTCSISQIAQRDLYQWNQTNSQLLPSGQGSISRNGNVFTLTIRWDNDRSGATGMNCSGNYQVDLACLTMDVEL
;
A
#
# COMPACT_ATOMS: atom_id res chain seq x y z
N MET A 1 -17.48 -68.43 26.72
CA MET A 1 -17.46 -66.99 26.41
C MET A 1 -16.30 -66.76 25.46
N HIS A 2 -16.58 -66.48 24.18
CA HIS A 2 -15.56 -66.40 23.13
C HIS A 2 -14.74 -65.11 23.29
N ALA A 3 -13.43 -65.24 23.48
CA ALA A 3 -12.51 -64.12 23.44
C ALA A 3 -12.42 -63.60 22.00
N LEU A 4 -12.81 -62.34 21.77
CA LEU A 4 -12.63 -61.66 20.50
C LEU A 4 -11.13 -61.48 20.24
N LYS A 5 -10.61 -62.24 19.29
CA LYS A 5 -9.21 -62.16 18.86
C LYS A 5 -9.06 -60.86 18.07
N SER A 6 -8.57 -59.81 18.72
CA SER A 6 -8.18 -58.56 18.05
C SER A 6 -7.05 -58.87 17.06
N LYS A 7 -7.32 -58.74 15.76
CA LYS A 7 -6.27 -58.76 14.73
C LYS A 7 -5.50 -57.46 14.84
N GLN A 8 -4.32 -57.52 15.42
CA GLN A 8 -3.38 -56.42 15.38
C GLN A 8 -2.75 -56.39 13.98
N GLU A 9 -3.33 -55.60 13.07
CA GLU A 9 -2.72 -55.32 11.77
C GLU A 9 -1.66 -54.25 12.00
N GLY A 10 -0.39 -54.64 12.05
CA GLY A 10 0.73 -53.72 12.19
C GLY A 10 0.89 -52.85 10.94
N PHE A 11 1.23 -51.58 11.13
CA PHE A 11 1.56 -50.66 10.03
C PHE A 11 2.69 -51.24 9.18
N SER A 12 2.49 -51.32 7.87
CA SER A 12 3.54 -51.70 6.93
C SER A 12 4.56 -50.55 6.81
N LEU A 13 5.85 -50.86 6.59
CA LEU A 13 6.88 -49.87 6.23
C LEU A 13 6.45 -49.02 5.01
N LEU A 14 5.70 -49.62 4.08
CA LEU A 14 5.13 -48.93 2.93
C LEU A 14 4.07 -47.90 3.33
N GLU A 15 3.25 -48.19 4.33
CA GLU A 15 2.18 -47.31 4.81
C GLU A 15 2.72 -46.06 5.48
N ILE A 16 3.81 -46.20 6.25
CA ILE A 16 4.51 -45.07 6.87
C ILE A 16 5.18 -44.21 5.79
N LEU A 17 5.75 -44.83 4.75
CA LEU A 17 6.37 -44.12 3.63
C LEU A 17 5.34 -43.33 2.81
N ILE A 18 4.17 -43.92 2.54
CA ILE A 18 3.08 -43.23 1.85
C ILE A 18 2.51 -42.10 2.74
N SER A 19 2.31 -42.35 4.03
CA SER A 19 1.78 -41.34 4.97
C SER A 19 2.70 -40.13 5.09
N THR A 20 4.01 -40.36 5.20
CA THR A 20 5.01 -39.28 5.25
C THR A 20 5.12 -38.53 3.93
N LEU A 21 4.98 -39.21 2.79
CA LEU A 21 4.92 -38.57 1.47
C LEU A 21 3.70 -37.65 1.33
N VAL A 22 2.51 -38.13 1.68
CA VAL A 22 1.27 -37.33 1.62
C VAL A 22 1.37 -36.12 2.57
N LEU A 23 1.88 -36.33 3.79
CA LEU A 23 2.11 -35.25 4.76
C LEU A 23 3.08 -34.21 4.21
N ALA A 24 4.19 -34.63 3.61
CA ALA A 24 5.18 -33.72 3.04
C ALA A 24 4.57 -32.85 1.93
N ILE A 25 3.78 -33.43 1.02
CA ILE A 25 3.07 -32.68 -0.03
C ILE A 25 2.07 -31.71 0.59
N GLY A 26 1.32 -32.14 1.60
CA GLY A 26 0.36 -31.29 2.32
C GLY A 26 1.03 -30.07 2.98
N LEU A 27 2.17 -30.27 3.64
CA LEU A 27 2.92 -29.19 4.28
C LEU A 27 3.49 -28.19 3.26
N LEU A 28 3.96 -28.65 2.11
CA LEU A 28 4.40 -27.75 1.03
C LEU A 28 3.24 -26.92 0.47
N GLY A 29 2.06 -27.52 0.34
CA GLY A 29 0.84 -26.80 -0.03
C GLY A 29 0.50 -25.68 0.95
N ILE A 30 0.50 -25.97 2.25
CA ILE A 30 0.23 -24.97 3.31
C ILE A 30 1.31 -23.89 3.33
N ALA A 31 2.59 -24.23 3.15
CA ALA A 31 3.68 -23.27 3.12
C ALA A 31 3.50 -22.25 1.98
N SER A 32 3.12 -22.70 0.79
CA SER A 32 2.81 -21.83 -0.35
C SER A 32 1.64 -20.88 -0.06
N LEU A 33 0.56 -21.40 0.55
CA LEU A 33 -0.58 -20.58 0.94
C LEU A 33 -0.20 -19.52 1.99
N GLN A 34 0.60 -19.89 2.99
CA GLN A 34 1.10 -18.96 4.01
C GLN A 34 1.96 -17.86 3.40
N ALA A 35 2.88 -18.21 2.49
CA ALA A 35 3.73 -17.22 1.82
C ALA A 35 2.89 -16.19 1.03
N ASN A 36 1.88 -16.66 0.29
CA ASN A 36 0.97 -15.77 -0.44
C ASN A 36 0.11 -14.92 0.51
N ALA A 37 -0.40 -15.51 1.60
CA ALA A 37 -1.17 -14.78 2.60
C ALA A 37 -0.37 -13.62 3.21
N VAL A 38 0.90 -13.83 3.54
CA VAL A 38 1.78 -12.75 4.06
C VAL A 38 1.93 -11.62 3.03
N ARG A 39 2.16 -11.96 1.76
CA ARG A 39 2.28 -10.97 0.68
C ARG A 39 1.00 -10.14 0.51
N TYR A 40 -0.16 -10.78 0.48
CA TYR A 40 -1.44 -10.07 0.37
C TYR A 40 -1.74 -9.21 1.58
N ASN A 41 -1.48 -9.69 2.79
CA ASN A 41 -1.65 -8.90 4.01
C ASN A 41 -0.75 -7.66 3.99
N HIS A 42 0.51 -7.79 3.53
CA HIS A 42 1.41 -6.64 3.43
C HIS A 42 0.91 -5.61 2.41
N SER A 43 0.47 -6.04 1.23
CA SER A 43 -0.09 -5.14 0.22
C SER A 43 -1.36 -4.42 0.73
N ALA A 44 -2.25 -5.13 1.41
CA ALA A 44 -3.44 -4.54 2.02
C ALA A 44 -3.10 -3.53 3.13
N TYR A 45 -2.06 -3.81 3.92
CA TYR A 45 -1.55 -2.89 4.95
C TYR A 45 -1.02 -1.59 4.32
N LEU A 46 -0.17 -1.68 3.28
CA LEU A 46 0.34 -0.49 2.58
C LEU A 46 -0.80 0.33 1.94
N ARG A 47 -1.79 -0.35 1.34
CA ARG A 47 -2.98 0.32 0.79
C ARG A 47 -3.77 1.05 1.88
N SER A 48 -3.88 0.48 3.07
CA SER A 48 -4.57 1.12 4.21
C SER A 48 -3.84 2.39 4.67
N ILE A 49 -2.50 2.37 4.71
CA ILE A 49 -1.68 3.57 4.97
C ILE A 49 -1.94 4.62 3.88
N ALA A 50 -1.93 4.23 2.60
CA ALA A 50 -2.20 5.17 1.51
C ALA A 50 -3.59 5.82 1.63
N ILE A 51 -4.63 5.06 1.95
CA ILE A 51 -5.98 5.61 2.21
C ILE A 51 -5.96 6.65 3.34
N ALA A 52 -5.29 6.34 4.47
CA ALA A 52 -5.17 7.28 5.57
C ALA A 52 -4.42 8.57 5.17
N GLN A 53 -3.37 8.44 4.36
CA GLN A 53 -2.60 9.59 3.85
C GLN A 53 -3.38 10.43 2.83
N MET A 54 -4.30 9.83 2.07
CA MET A 54 -5.22 10.59 1.22
C MET A 54 -6.13 11.49 2.05
N GLY A 55 -6.75 10.92 3.09
CA GLY A 55 -7.57 11.69 4.03
C GLY A 55 -6.79 12.83 4.66
N ASN A 56 -5.54 12.56 5.09
CA ASN A 56 -4.70 13.60 5.68
C ASN A 56 -4.46 14.80 4.76
N MET A 57 -4.15 14.57 3.47
CA MET A 57 -3.97 15.67 2.52
C MET A 57 -5.28 16.37 2.20
N PHE A 58 -6.37 15.61 2.05
CA PHE A 58 -7.69 16.18 1.83
C PHE A 58 -8.12 17.11 2.97
N ASP A 59 -7.94 16.70 4.22
CA ASP A 59 -8.24 17.52 5.40
C ASP A 59 -7.38 18.80 5.45
N ARG A 60 -6.12 18.73 5.02
CA ARG A 60 -5.24 19.92 4.91
C ARG A 60 -5.74 20.90 3.85
N MET A 61 -6.20 20.40 2.71
CA MET A 61 -6.81 21.24 1.67
C MET A 61 -8.08 21.93 2.19
N LEU A 62 -8.93 21.19 2.92
CA LEU A 62 -10.13 21.74 3.58
C LEU A 62 -9.79 22.81 4.62
N ALA A 63 -8.67 22.68 5.33
CA ALA A 63 -8.19 23.65 6.30
C ALA A 63 -7.61 24.93 5.66
N ASN A 64 -7.26 24.90 4.36
CA ASN A 64 -6.72 26.04 3.61
C ASN A 64 -7.60 26.37 2.38
N PRO A 65 -8.88 26.73 2.57
CA PRO A 65 -9.79 26.99 1.45
C PRO A 65 -9.34 28.19 0.61
N ALA A 66 -8.69 29.18 1.22
CA ALA A 66 -8.11 30.31 0.50
C ALA A 66 -7.00 29.86 -0.47
N GLY A 67 -6.21 28.83 -0.10
CA GLY A 67 -5.18 28.26 -0.96
C GLY A 67 -5.73 27.43 -2.10
N VAL A 68 -6.82 26.71 -1.85
CA VAL A 68 -7.59 26.01 -2.88
C VAL A 68 -8.12 27.01 -3.92
N GLN A 69 -8.79 28.07 -3.46
CA GLN A 69 -9.34 29.13 -4.34
C GLN A 69 -8.26 29.90 -5.10
N ALA A 70 -7.12 30.17 -4.45
CA ALA A 70 -5.97 30.82 -5.07
C ALA A 70 -5.18 29.89 -6.02
N GLY A 71 -5.59 28.61 -6.16
CA GLY A 71 -4.96 27.65 -7.05
C GLY A 71 -3.61 27.11 -6.57
N SER A 72 -3.28 27.29 -5.28
CA SER A 72 -2.00 26.85 -4.71
C SER A 72 -1.84 25.33 -4.68
N TYR A 73 -2.94 24.57 -4.81
CA TYR A 73 -2.94 23.10 -4.86
C TYR A 73 -3.12 22.53 -6.27
N ASN A 74 -3.20 23.35 -7.33
CA ASN A 74 -3.67 22.91 -8.65
C ASN A 74 -2.77 21.89 -9.36
N ASN A 75 -1.47 21.93 -9.11
CA ASN A 75 -0.53 20.99 -9.71
C ASN A 75 0.70 20.86 -8.82
N MET A 76 0.63 19.95 -7.86
CA MET A 76 1.66 19.74 -6.85
C MET A 76 2.14 18.29 -6.88
N SER A 77 3.45 18.07 -6.91
CA SER A 77 4.02 16.73 -6.91
C SER A 77 5.40 16.72 -6.27
N GLY A 78 5.82 15.54 -5.82
CA GLY A 78 7.16 15.30 -5.28
C GLY A 78 7.40 15.94 -3.91
N LEU A 79 8.66 15.88 -3.48
CA LEU A 79 9.12 16.52 -2.25
C LEU A 79 9.37 18.00 -2.53
N SER A 80 8.36 18.86 -2.33
CA SER A 80 8.61 20.31 -2.39
C SER A 80 9.59 20.72 -1.28
N SER A 81 10.36 21.78 -1.49
CA SER A 81 11.20 22.33 -0.43
C SER A 81 10.36 22.81 0.75
N ASN A 82 10.89 22.68 1.97
CA ASN A 82 10.28 23.28 3.15
C ASN A 82 10.28 24.82 2.97
N PRO A 83 9.12 25.50 3.03
CA PRO A 83 9.06 26.95 2.89
C PRO A 83 9.73 27.71 4.05
N ASN A 84 10.14 27.03 5.15
CA ASN A 84 10.86 27.60 6.30
C ASN A 84 10.21 28.88 6.86
N CYS A 85 8.87 28.93 6.83
CA CYS A 85 8.10 30.08 7.29
C CYS A 85 7.61 29.88 8.72
N SER A 86 7.72 30.94 9.54
CA SER A 86 7.11 31.04 10.88
C SER A 86 5.66 31.55 10.81
N THR A 87 5.43 32.57 9.99
CA THR A 87 4.11 33.01 9.52
C THR A 87 4.03 32.79 8.02
N CYS A 88 3.23 31.83 7.58
CA CYS A 88 3.20 31.39 6.19
C CYS A 88 2.08 32.10 5.41
N SER A 89 2.39 32.55 4.19
CA SER A 89 1.37 32.93 3.23
C SER A 89 0.50 31.72 2.84
N ILE A 90 -0.65 31.98 2.23
CA ILE A 90 -1.59 30.95 1.75
C ILE A 90 -0.90 29.93 0.83
N SER A 91 -0.01 30.37 -0.06
CA SER A 91 0.75 29.49 -0.96
C SER A 91 1.86 28.72 -0.23
N GLN A 92 2.49 29.33 0.78
CA GLN A 92 3.48 28.65 1.62
C GLN A 92 2.83 27.58 2.52
N ILE A 93 1.58 27.77 2.94
CA ILE A 93 0.83 26.72 3.65
C ILE A 93 0.67 25.49 2.74
N ALA A 94 0.22 25.67 1.50
CA ALA A 94 0.09 24.58 0.53
C ALA A 94 1.41 23.85 0.25
N GLN A 95 2.50 24.63 0.08
CA GLN A 95 3.85 24.07 -0.08
C GLN A 95 4.30 23.27 1.15
N ARG A 96 4.02 23.78 2.36
CA ARG A 96 4.35 23.08 3.61
C ARG A 96 3.53 21.80 3.75
N ASP A 97 2.25 21.83 3.38
CA ASP A 97 1.39 20.65 3.41
C ASP A 97 1.92 19.55 2.51
N LEU A 98 2.27 19.88 1.26
CA LEU A 98 2.86 18.93 0.32
C LEU A 98 4.20 18.38 0.84
N TYR A 99 5.07 19.26 1.34
CA TYR A 99 6.36 18.86 1.93
C TYR A 99 6.17 17.87 3.07
N GLN A 100 5.36 18.21 4.07
CA GLN A 100 5.13 17.36 5.24
C GLN A 100 4.49 16.04 4.85
N TRP A 101 3.49 16.07 3.98
CA TRP A 101 2.82 14.87 3.49
C TRP A 101 3.77 13.92 2.78
N ASN A 102 4.61 14.44 1.87
CA ASN A 102 5.55 13.59 1.14
C ASN A 102 6.75 13.14 1.99
N GLN A 103 7.14 13.91 3.00
CA GLN A 103 8.08 13.45 4.02
C GLN A 103 7.50 12.24 4.78
N THR A 104 6.24 12.30 5.19
CA THR A 104 5.57 11.17 5.86
C THR A 104 5.37 9.99 4.91
N ASN A 105 4.92 10.23 3.68
CA ASN A 105 4.73 9.16 2.68
C ASN A 105 6.01 8.40 2.40
N SER A 106 7.15 9.09 2.24
CA SER A 106 8.45 8.43 1.99
C SER A 106 8.95 7.60 3.17
N GLN A 107 8.46 7.85 4.39
CA GLN A 107 8.79 7.08 5.59
C GLN A 107 7.86 5.88 5.80
N LEU A 108 6.57 6.03 5.47
CA LEU A 108 5.56 5.01 5.73
C LEU A 108 5.38 4.02 4.57
N LEU A 109 5.63 4.47 3.34
CA LEU A 109 5.44 3.70 2.12
C LEU A 109 6.77 3.55 1.37
N PRO A 110 7.11 2.36 0.84
CA PRO A 110 8.31 2.19 0.02
C PRO A 110 8.24 3.09 -1.22
N SER A 111 9.23 3.95 -1.42
CA SER A 111 9.22 4.97 -2.49
C SER A 111 7.93 5.80 -2.51
N GLY A 112 7.36 6.05 -1.33
CA GLY A 112 6.09 6.71 -1.14
C GLY A 112 6.10 8.15 -1.60
N GLN A 113 5.19 8.50 -2.50
CA GLN A 113 5.06 9.86 -3.01
C GLN A 113 3.61 10.17 -3.38
N GLY A 114 3.23 11.41 -3.17
CA GLY A 114 1.91 11.95 -3.39
C GLY A 114 1.93 13.14 -4.35
N SER A 115 0.86 13.26 -5.13
CA SER A 115 0.65 14.36 -6.06
C SER A 115 -0.82 14.81 -6.05
N ILE A 116 -1.05 16.05 -6.40
CA ILE A 116 -2.35 16.69 -6.55
C ILE A 116 -2.38 17.33 -7.92
N SER A 117 -3.43 17.07 -8.68
CA SER A 117 -3.69 17.73 -9.96
C SER A 117 -5.14 18.18 -10.01
N ARG A 118 -5.40 19.35 -10.58
CA ARG A 118 -6.75 19.89 -10.76
C ARG A 118 -7.15 19.87 -12.23
N ASN A 119 -8.34 19.36 -12.51
CA ASN A 119 -9.00 19.43 -13.81
C ASN A 119 -10.40 20.05 -13.65
N GLY A 120 -10.57 21.29 -14.13
CA GLY A 120 -11.80 22.04 -13.88
C GLY A 120 -11.99 22.26 -12.37
N ASN A 121 -13.11 21.78 -11.82
CA ASN A 121 -13.41 21.85 -10.38
C ASN A 121 -13.03 20.59 -9.60
N VAL A 122 -12.49 19.58 -10.27
CA VAL A 122 -12.11 18.31 -9.66
C VAL A 122 -10.63 18.33 -9.33
N PHE A 123 -10.30 18.04 -8.07
CA PHE A 123 -8.96 17.74 -7.60
C PHE A 123 -8.76 16.24 -7.54
N THR A 124 -7.73 15.75 -8.21
CA THR A 124 -7.29 14.36 -8.17
C THR A 124 -6.07 14.26 -7.27
N LEU A 125 -6.23 13.63 -6.12
CA LEU A 125 -5.14 13.25 -5.22
C LEU A 125 -4.65 11.86 -5.63
N THR A 126 -3.35 11.70 -5.82
CA THR A 126 -2.74 10.41 -6.13
C THR A 126 -1.62 10.10 -5.16
N ILE A 127 -1.64 8.90 -4.57
CA ILE A 127 -0.52 8.35 -3.79
C ILE A 127 0.07 7.18 -4.57
N ARG A 128 1.40 7.11 -4.62
CA ARG A 128 2.16 6.07 -5.30
C ARG A 128 3.18 5.46 -4.35
N TRP A 129 3.41 4.15 -4.48
CA TRP A 129 4.41 3.41 -3.71
C TRP A 129 4.85 2.14 -4.44
N ASP A 130 6.02 1.62 -4.07
CA ASP A 130 6.53 0.35 -4.58
C ASP A 130 5.97 -0.80 -3.73
N ASN A 131 4.87 -1.40 -4.19
CA ASN A 131 4.17 -2.45 -3.46
C ASN A 131 4.98 -3.75 -3.34
N ASP A 132 5.71 -4.11 -4.39
CA ASP A 132 6.40 -5.40 -4.50
C ASP A 132 7.90 -5.28 -4.21
N ARG A 133 8.39 -4.08 -3.89
CA ARG A 133 9.82 -3.75 -3.75
C ARG A 133 10.61 -4.13 -5.00
N SER A 134 10.01 -3.90 -6.17
CA SER A 134 10.60 -4.21 -7.47
C SER A 134 11.68 -3.22 -7.87
N GLY A 135 11.76 -2.05 -7.21
CA GLY A 135 12.60 -0.94 -7.64
C GLY A 135 11.99 -0.14 -8.80
N ALA A 136 10.70 -0.34 -9.09
CA ALA A 136 9.97 0.43 -10.08
C ALA A 136 9.99 1.93 -9.75
N THR A 137 10.01 2.77 -10.79
CA THR A 137 10.00 4.24 -10.65
C THR A 137 8.96 4.92 -11.54
N GLY A 138 8.31 4.18 -12.43
CA GLY A 138 7.26 4.69 -13.30
C GLY A 138 6.06 5.18 -12.50
N MET A 139 5.43 6.26 -12.97
CA MET A 139 4.35 6.94 -12.25
C MET A 139 2.99 6.81 -12.96
N ASN A 140 2.91 5.99 -14.01
CA ASN A 140 1.80 5.98 -14.95
C ASN A 140 0.57 5.20 -14.44
N CYS A 141 0.63 4.60 -13.25
CA CYS A 141 -0.50 3.87 -12.68
C CYS A 141 -1.05 2.76 -13.59
N SER A 142 -0.21 2.14 -14.43
CA SER A 142 -0.66 1.18 -15.45
C SER A 142 -1.11 -0.18 -14.87
N GLY A 143 -0.85 -0.44 -13.59
CA GLY A 143 -1.01 -1.75 -12.97
C GLY A 143 0.14 -2.72 -13.24
N ASN A 144 1.14 -2.34 -14.05
CA ASN A 144 2.36 -3.11 -14.24
C ASN A 144 3.40 -2.76 -13.16
N TYR A 145 3.36 -3.48 -12.04
CA TYR A 145 4.20 -3.23 -10.85
C TYR A 145 5.70 -3.51 -11.03
N GLN A 146 6.13 -3.97 -12.21
CA GLN A 146 7.55 -4.14 -12.55
C GLN A 146 8.17 -2.85 -13.11
N VAL A 147 7.35 -1.94 -13.64
CA VAL A 147 7.80 -0.67 -14.24
C VAL A 147 7.21 0.54 -13.55
N ASP A 148 5.94 0.44 -13.11
CA ASP A 148 5.22 1.51 -12.45
C ASP A 148 4.99 1.21 -10.97
N LEU A 149 4.98 2.27 -10.17
CA LEU A 149 4.54 2.23 -8.78
C LEU A 149 3.06 1.85 -8.71
N ALA A 150 2.69 1.08 -7.68
CA ALA A 150 1.30 0.93 -7.31
C ALA A 150 0.74 2.30 -6.93
N CYS A 151 -0.54 2.51 -7.20
CA CYS A 151 -1.15 3.79 -6.91
C CYS A 151 -2.60 3.69 -6.46
N LEU A 152 -2.99 4.74 -5.76
CA LEU A 152 -4.34 4.99 -5.31
C LEU A 152 -4.68 6.42 -5.74
N THR A 153 -5.86 6.61 -6.32
CA THR A 153 -6.38 7.93 -6.73
C THR A 153 -7.70 8.22 -6.01
N MET A 154 -7.93 9.49 -5.69
CA MET A 154 -9.17 9.99 -5.13
C MET A 154 -9.51 11.33 -5.77
N ASP A 155 -10.71 11.42 -6.33
CA ASP A 155 -11.22 12.63 -6.96
C ASP A 155 -12.20 13.32 -6.01
N VAL A 156 -12.01 14.63 -5.81
CA VAL A 156 -12.82 15.46 -4.91
C VAL A 156 -13.13 16.80 -5.55
N GLU A 157 -14.30 17.34 -5.26
CA GLU A 157 -14.67 18.71 -5.64
C GLU A 157 -14.54 19.62 -4.41
N LEU A 158 -13.81 20.73 -4.57
CA LEU A 158 -13.50 21.71 -3.52
C LEU A 158 -13.70 23.14 -4.01
#